data_AF-A0A2H5VWY8-F1
#
_entry.id   AF-A0A2H5VWY8-F1
#
_cell.length_a   1.000
_cell.length_b   1.000
_cell.length_c   1.000
_cell.angle_alpha   90.00
_cell.angle_beta   90.00
_cell.angle_gamma   90.00
#
_symmetry.space_group_name_H-M   'P 1'
#
loop_
_entity.id
_entity.type
_entity.pdbx_description
1 polymer ?
#
loop_
_entity_poly.entity_id
_entity_poly.type
_entity_poly.pdbx_seq_one_letter_code
_entity_poly.pdbx_strand_id
1 'polypeptide(L)'
;MDCRAFELLISEYLEGTLSEEVASAFMAHLFSCSVCRALVDDVRAAWELCRSLEEVEPSPDLSERLSLILRGAAMSCEAFEELISHYFDGVLTAAEYHLFEAHTRVCARCRQTLDDVAAVTRLLGEVGQVAVPEALHERILRATSSLQVDLRRNRWWRWRRQWAAWRLGWHLALRTPALPRWAMAMILCLATSGVVLLNLPASRSEIAPRPPIARLFDRVAGVRTGGERMVEHLERWRAHASDFLQVFRLGRRSVTSPAPAKKPSP
;
A
#
# COMPACT_ATOMS: atom_id res chain seq x y z
N MET A 1 -45.92 21.55 -3.88
CA MET A 1 -44.83 20.59 -4.09
C MET A 1 -44.35 20.07 -2.73
N ASP A 2 -43.90 18.82 -2.66
CA ASP A 2 -43.31 18.23 -1.44
C ASP A 2 -41.78 18.42 -1.40
N CYS A 3 -41.16 18.15 -0.25
CA CYS A 3 -39.72 18.39 -0.05
C CYS A 3 -38.85 17.52 -0.97
N ARG A 4 -39.27 16.29 -1.28
CA ARG A 4 -38.50 15.37 -2.11
C ARG A 4 -38.47 15.81 -3.57
N ALA A 5 -39.62 16.21 -4.12
CA ALA A 5 -39.68 16.78 -5.46
C ALA A 5 -38.89 18.10 -5.54
N PHE A 6 -38.91 18.89 -4.45
CA PHE A 6 -38.10 20.11 -4.36
C PHE A 6 -36.59 19.81 -4.44
N GLU A 7 -36.08 18.86 -3.67
CA GLU A 7 -34.65 18.50 -3.65
C GLU A 7 -34.09 18.13 -5.03
N LEU A 8 -34.89 17.42 -5.83
CA LEU A 8 -34.50 17.01 -7.18
C LEU A 8 -34.35 18.18 -8.17
N LEU A 9 -34.98 19.32 -7.89
CA LEU A 9 -35.00 20.48 -8.77
C LEU A 9 -34.00 21.57 -8.37
N ILE A 10 -33.23 21.39 -7.30
CA ILE A 10 -32.28 22.40 -6.82
C ILE A 10 -31.22 22.70 -7.88
N SER A 11 -30.69 21.69 -8.57
CA SER A 11 -29.69 21.88 -9.63
C SER A 11 -30.26 22.70 -10.79
N GLU A 12 -31.43 22.32 -11.31
CA GLU A 12 -32.11 23.04 -12.40
C GLU A 12 -32.47 24.49 -12.00
N TYR A 13 -32.85 24.70 -10.73
CA TYR A 13 -33.10 26.04 -10.20
C TYR A 13 -31.82 26.91 -10.17
N LEU A 14 -30.70 26.35 -9.72
CA LEU A 14 -29.42 27.07 -9.67
C LEU A 14 -28.84 27.34 -11.07
N GLU A 15 -29.09 26.44 -12.01
CA GLU A 15 -28.72 26.59 -13.42
C GLU A 15 -29.69 27.50 -14.20
N GLY A 16 -30.83 27.85 -13.62
CA GLY A 16 -31.85 28.69 -14.26
C GLY A 16 -32.60 28.01 -15.41
N THR A 17 -32.69 26.67 -15.40
CA THR A 17 -33.27 25.85 -16.47
C THR A 17 -34.70 25.39 -16.19
N LEU A 18 -35.27 25.76 -15.03
CA LEU A 18 -36.65 25.45 -14.68
C LEU A 18 -37.66 26.14 -15.61
N SER A 19 -38.72 25.41 -15.96
CA SER A 19 -39.89 25.99 -16.61
C SER A 19 -40.64 26.95 -15.67
N GLU A 20 -41.33 27.95 -16.23
CA GLU A 20 -42.01 29.01 -15.47
C GLU A 20 -43.03 28.45 -14.45
N GLU A 21 -43.82 27.46 -14.86
CA GLU A 21 -44.81 26.79 -14.01
C GLU A 21 -44.13 26.10 -12.82
N VAL A 22 -43.05 25.35 -13.06
CA VAL A 22 -42.31 24.62 -12.02
C VAL A 22 -41.55 25.57 -11.11
N ALA A 23 -40.95 26.64 -11.66
CA ALA A 23 -40.26 27.67 -10.90
C ALA A 23 -41.20 28.38 -9.91
N SER A 24 -42.45 28.64 -10.32
CA SER A 24 -43.45 29.24 -9.42
C SER A 24 -43.78 28.33 -8.23
N ALA A 25 -43.96 27.04 -8.48
CA ALA A 25 -44.23 26.04 -7.44
C ALA A 25 -43.02 25.82 -6.52
N PHE A 26 -41.81 25.84 -7.09
CA PHE A 26 -40.55 25.74 -6.36
C PHE A 26 -40.35 26.94 -5.43
N MET A 27 -40.56 28.18 -5.93
CA MET A 27 -40.49 29.39 -5.12
C MET A 27 -41.53 29.39 -4.00
N ALA A 28 -42.77 29.00 -4.29
CA ALA A 28 -43.82 28.89 -3.27
C ALA A 28 -43.42 27.92 -2.13
N HIS A 29 -42.75 26.81 -2.46
CA HIS A 29 -42.22 25.88 -1.46
C HIS A 29 -41.04 26.49 -0.69
N LEU A 30 -40.10 27.15 -1.38
CA LEU A 30 -38.96 27.83 -0.76
C LEU A 30 -39.38 28.90 0.26
N PHE A 31 -40.49 29.62 -0.01
CA PHE A 31 -41.04 30.61 0.92
C PHE A 31 -41.79 30.01 2.10
N SER A 32 -42.36 28.82 1.96
CA SER A 32 -43.19 28.18 2.99
C SER A 32 -42.44 27.16 3.86
N CYS A 33 -41.34 26.57 3.37
CA CYS A 33 -40.59 25.53 4.06
C CYS A 33 -39.19 26.04 4.49
N SER A 34 -38.99 26.19 5.79
CA SER A 34 -37.70 26.65 6.36
C SER A 34 -36.56 25.63 6.16
N VAL A 35 -36.87 24.34 6.19
CA VAL A 35 -35.89 23.26 6.00
C VAL A 35 -35.31 23.29 4.58
N CYS A 36 -36.18 23.33 3.58
CA CYS A 36 -35.78 23.39 2.17
C CYS A 36 -35.08 24.71 1.82
N ARG A 37 -35.42 25.81 2.51
CA ARG A 37 -34.68 27.07 2.38
C ARG A 37 -33.25 26.95 2.88
N ALA A 38 -33.05 26.42 4.09
CA ALA A 38 -31.73 26.20 4.65
C ALA A 38 -30.86 25.32 3.72
N LEU A 39 -31.45 24.26 3.15
CA LEU A 39 -30.76 23.41 2.18
C LEU A 39 -30.30 24.18 0.93
N VAL A 40 -31.16 25.02 0.34
CA VAL A 40 -30.78 25.84 -0.82
C VAL A 40 -29.68 26.84 -0.48
N ASP A 41 -29.74 27.43 0.72
CA ASP A 41 -28.71 28.36 1.18
C ASP A 41 -27.36 27.64 1.38
N ASP A 42 -27.36 26.43 1.94
CA ASP A 42 -26.17 25.58 2.09
C ASP A 42 -25.57 25.20 0.73
N VAL A 43 -26.40 24.77 -0.22
CA VAL A 43 -25.94 24.40 -1.58
C VAL A 43 -25.39 25.62 -2.31
N ARG A 44 -26.01 26.79 -2.20
CA ARG A 44 -25.50 28.05 -2.77
C ARG A 44 -24.15 28.44 -2.17
N ALA A 45 -24.00 28.33 -0.84
CA ALA A 45 -22.75 28.61 -0.17
C ALA A 45 -21.64 27.67 -0.64
N ALA A 46 -21.94 26.36 -0.76
CA ALA A 46 -20.99 25.38 -1.30
C ALA A 46 -20.61 25.70 -2.75
N TRP A 47 -21.57 26.09 -3.59
CA TRP A 47 -21.33 26.44 -4.98
C TRP A 47 -20.44 27.68 -5.12
N GLU A 48 -20.67 28.71 -4.32
CA GLU A 48 -19.84 29.92 -4.31
C GLU A 48 -18.41 29.60 -3.83
N LEU A 49 -18.26 28.75 -2.82
CA LEU A 49 -16.95 28.25 -2.40
C LEU A 49 -16.22 27.54 -3.55
N CYS A 50 -16.91 26.65 -4.27
CA CYS A 50 -16.33 25.97 -5.43
C CYS A 50 -15.89 26.96 -6.52
N ARG A 51 -16.68 28.02 -6.78
CA ARG A 51 -16.34 29.08 -7.75
C ARG A 51 -15.17 29.96 -7.32
N SER A 52 -14.95 30.09 -6.00
CA SER A 52 -13.82 30.85 -5.45
C SER A 52 -12.47 30.12 -5.56
N LEU A 53 -12.49 28.83 -5.89
CA LEU A 53 -11.28 28.05 -6.10
C LEU A 53 -10.62 28.46 -7.42
N GLU A 54 -9.29 28.53 -7.40
CA GLU A 54 -8.49 28.72 -8.61
C GLU A 54 -8.73 27.56 -9.58
N GLU A 55 -8.98 27.88 -10.85
CA GLU A 55 -9.16 26.88 -11.89
C GLU A 55 -7.82 26.17 -12.14
N VAL A 56 -7.73 24.91 -11.72
CA VAL A 56 -6.53 24.09 -11.89
C VAL A 56 -6.58 23.46 -13.27
N GLU A 57 -5.56 23.73 -14.10
CA GLU A 57 -5.41 22.97 -15.34
C GLU A 57 -5.29 21.47 -15.00
N PRO A 58 -6.19 20.62 -15.53
CA PRO A 58 -6.09 19.20 -15.28
C PRO A 58 -4.76 18.68 -15.81
N SER A 59 -4.15 17.73 -15.09
CA SER A 59 -2.93 17.06 -15.56
C SER A 59 -3.13 16.55 -16.99
N PRO A 60 -2.15 16.65 -17.89
CA PRO A 60 -2.31 16.26 -19.31
C PRO A 60 -2.72 14.79 -19.50
N ASP A 61 -2.38 13.93 -18.54
CA ASP A 61 -2.71 12.50 -18.51
C ASP A 61 -4.13 12.20 -17.99
N LEU A 62 -4.88 13.20 -17.51
CA LEU A 62 -6.21 12.98 -16.89
C LEU A 62 -7.20 12.36 -17.89
N SER A 63 -7.22 12.86 -19.12
CA SER A 63 -8.10 12.38 -20.19
C SER A 63 -7.79 10.94 -20.56
N GLU A 64 -6.49 10.59 -20.63
CA GLU A 64 -6.04 9.23 -20.90
C GLU A 64 -6.45 8.29 -19.76
N ARG A 65 -6.18 8.68 -18.51
CA ARG A 65 -6.61 7.94 -17.31
C ARG A 65 -8.12 7.73 -17.22
N LEU A 66 -8.92 8.76 -17.50
CA LEU A 66 -10.38 8.63 -17.53
C LEU A 66 -10.84 7.68 -18.64
N SER A 67 -10.23 7.77 -19.82
CA SER A 67 -10.53 6.85 -20.92
C SER A 67 -10.21 5.40 -20.55
N LEU A 68 -9.11 5.18 -19.82
CA LEU A 68 -8.71 3.87 -19.33
C LEU A 68 -9.70 3.37 -18.27
N ILE A 69 -10.04 4.17 -17.27
CA ILE A 69 -11.03 3.82 -16.23
C ILE A 69 -12.39 3.47 -16.86
N LEU A 70 -12.89 4.29 -17.79
CA LEU A 70 -14.17 4.06 -18.48
C LEU A 70 -14.13 2.82 -19.38
N ARG A 71 -12.94 2.46 -19.89
CA ARG A 71 -12.70 1.21 -20.63
C ARG A 71 -12.38 0.02 -19.71
N GLY A 72 -12.34 0.21 -18.39
CA GLY A 72 -12.06 -0.84 -17.40
C GLY A 72 -10.58 -1.00 -17.00
N ALA A 73 -9.66 -0.22 -17.57
CA ALA A 73 -8.28 -0.11 -17.11
C ALA A 73 -8.19 0.90 -15.94
N ALA A 74 -8.66 0.48 -14.77
CA ALA A 74 -8.65 1.32 -13.56
C ALA A 74 -7.25 1.47 -12.91
N MET A 75 -6.23 0.76 -13.41
CA MET A 75 -4.83 0.87 -12.94
C MET A 75 -3.91 1.40 -14.03
N SER A 76 -2.82 2.05 -13.62
CA SER A 76 -1.72 2.46 -14.51
C SER A 76 -0.84 1.28 -14.90
N CYS A 77 -0.09 1.41 -16.00
CA CYS A 77 0.88 0.41 -16.45
C CYS A 77 2.00 0.18 -15.42
N GLU A 78 2.42 1.23 -14.69
CA GLU A 78 3.44 1.12 -13.65
C GLU A 78 2.94 0.25 -12.48
N ALA A 79 1.72 0.51 -11.99
CA ALA A 79 1.10 -0.32 -10.96
C ALA A 79 0.88 -1.78 -11.43
N PHE A 80 0.60 -1.98 -12.72
CA PHE A 80 0.53 -3.32 -13.31
C PHE A 80 1.88 -4.04 -13.22
N GLU A 81 2.98 -3.39 -13.61
CA GLU A 81 4.33 -3.98 -13.59
C GLU A 81 4.76 -4.42 -12.18
N GLU A 82 4.43 -3.64 -11.14
CA GLU A 82 4.70 -3.99 -9.74
C GLU A 82 3.97 -5.27 -9.29
N LEU A 83 2.78 -5.53 -9.83
CA LEU A 83 1.94 -6.66 -9.45
C LEU A 83 2.25 -7.96 -10.21
N ILE A 84 3.09 -7.93 -11.25
CA ILE A 84 3.41 -9.12 -12.06
C ILE A 84 4.00 -10.24 -11.20
N SER A 85 4.97 -9.95 -10.32
CA SER A 85 5.56 -10.99 -9.45
C SER A 85 4.49 -11.58 -8.53
N HIS A 86 3.69 -10.72 -7.91
CA HIS A 86 2.64 -11.14 -6.99
C HIS A 86 1.58 -12.02 -7.67
N TYR A 87 1.29 -11.78 -8.95
CA TYR A 87 0.42 -12.62 -9.77
C TYR A 87 0.97 -14.05 -9.90
N PHE A 88 2.25 -14.20 -10.26
CA PHE A 88 2.89 -15.52 -10.40
C PHE A 88 3.08 -16.23 -9.05
N ASP A 89 3.32 -15.47 -7.98
CA ASP A 89 3.42 -15.99 -6.62
C ASP A 89 2.06 -16.37 -6.03
N GLY A 90 0.95 -15.97 -6.67
CA GLY A 90 -0.42 -16.23 -6.20
C GLY A 90 -0.80 -15.46 -4.93
N VAL A 91 -0.17 -14.32 -4.68
CA VAL A 91 -0.34 -13.52 -3.44
C VAL A 91 -1.20 -12.26 -3.63
N LEU A 92 -1.78 -12.06 -4.81
CA LEU A 92 -2.72 -10.97 -5.05
C LEU A 92 -4.01 -11.12 -4.24
N THR A 93 -4.51 -10.01 -3.71
CA THR A 93 -5.87 -9.94 -3.19
C THR A 93 -6.89 -10.02 -4.32
N ALA A 94 -8.14 -10.38 -4.00
CA ALA A 94 -9.21 -10.47 -5.00
C ALA A 94 -9.43 -9.15 -5.76
N ALA A 95 -9.33 -8.01 -5.07
CA ALA A 95 -9.47 -6.70 -5.69
C ALA A 95 -8.32 -6.40 -6.67
N GLU A 96 -7.07 -6.66 -6.26
CA GLU A 96 -5.90 -6.48 -7.12
C GLU A 96 -5.96 -7.39 -8.34
N TYR A 97 -6.35 -8.65 -8.17
CA TYR A 97 -6.51 -9.60 -9.27
C TYR A 97 -7.51 -9.12 -10.32
N HIS A 98 -8.68 -8.63 -9.91
CA HIS A 98 -9.68 -8.13 -10.86
C HIS A 98 -9.21 -6.89 -11.61
N LEU A 99 -8.56 -5.95 -10.91
CA LEU A 99 -8.00 -4.76 -11.56
C LEU A 99 -6.89 -5.16 -12.55
N PHE A 100 -6.03 -6.12 -12.15
CA PHE A 100 -4.92 -6.63 -12.96
C PHE A 100 -5.44 -7.28 -14.24
N GLU A 101 -6.40 -8.20 -14.15
CA GLU A 101 -7.03 -8.81 -15.32
C GLU A 101 -7.73 -7.78 -16.22
N ALA A 102 -8.44 -6.81 -15.63
CA ALA A 102 -9.14 -5.79 -16.40
C ALA A 102 -8.15 -4.94 -17.20
N HIS A 103 -7.01 -4.59 -16.61
CA HIS A 103 -5.94 -3.88 -17.32
C HIS A 103 -5.32 -4.72 -18.44
N THR A 104 -5.03 -6.01 -18.21
CA THR A 104 -4.50 -6.92 -19.25
C THR A 104 -5.41 -7.05 -20.47
N ARG A 105 -6.73 -6.96 -20.27
CA ARG A 105 -7.70 -7.04 -21.39
C ARG A 105 -7.64 -5.81 -22.29
N VAL A 106 -7.39 -4.63 -21.72
CA VAL A 106 -7.48 -3.34 -22.42
C VAL A 106 -6.10 -2.88 -22.92
N CYS A 107 -5.03 -3.11 -22.16
CA CYS A 107 -3.68 -2.66 -22.48
C CYS A 107 -2.88 -3.74 -23.22
N ALA A 108 -2.71 -3.57 -24.54
CA ALA A 108 -1.97 -4.52 -25.36
C ALA A 108 -0.49 -4.66 -24.95
N ARG A 109 0.15 -3.56 -24.51
CA ARG A 109 1.54 -3.56 -24.04
C ARG A 109 1.71 -4.43 -22.80
N CYS A 110 0.90 -4.19 -21.77
CA CYS A 110 0.97 -4.93 -20.52
C CYS A 110 0.58 -6.41 -20.69
N ARG A 111 -0.35 -6.72 -21.61
CA ARG A 111 -0.64 -8.11 -22.01
C ARG A 111 0.58 -8.80 -22.59
N GLN A 112 1.28 -8.15 -23.53
CA GLN A 112 2.50 -8.72 -24.11
C GLN A 112 3.57 -8.97 -23.04
N THR A 113 3.78 -8.01 -22.13
CA THR A 113 4.73 -8.18 -21.02
C THR A 113 4.38 -9.40 -20.15
N LEU A 114 3.09 -9.59 -19.83
CA LEU A 114 2.64 -10.75 -19.05
C LEU A 114 2.88 -12.07 -19.78
N ASP A 115 2.62 -12.11 -21.09
CA ASP A 115 2.86 -13.28 -21.94
C ASP A 115 4.35 -13.63 -22.03
N ASP A 116 5.22 -12.62 -22.13
CA ASP A 116 6.67 -12.80 -22.18
C ASP A 116 7.19 -13.39 -20.85
N VAL A 117 6.74 -12.85 -19.71
CA VAL A 117 7.12 -13.38 -18.39
C VAL A 117 6.58 -14.80 -18.19
N ALA A 118 5.36 -15.08 -18.65
CA ALA A 118 4.77 -16.42 -18.62
C ALA A 118 5.55 -17.43 -19.49
N ALA A 119 6.06 -16.98 -20.64
CA ALA A 119 6.91 -17.80 -21.50
C ALA A 119 8.25 -18.13 -20.81
N VAL A 120 8.90 -17.15 -20.19
CA VAL A 120 10.15 -17.36 -19.44
C VAL A 120 9.95 -18.33 -18.27
N THR A 121 8.89 -18.16 -17.48
CA THR A 121 8.60 -19.07 -16.35
C THR A 121 8.35 -20.50 -16.81
N ARG A 122 7.67 -20.70 -17.96
CA ARG A 122 7.50 -22.03 -18.56
C ARG A 122 8.84 -22.65 -18.97
N LEU A 123 9.68 -21.90 -19.67
CA LEU A 123 11.02 -22.35 -20.08
C LEU A 123 11.89 -22.70 -18.86
N LEU A 124 11.79 -21.93 -17.77
CA LEU A 124 12.48 -22.25 -16.52
C LEU A 124 11.98 -23.55 -15.89
N GLY A 125 10.69 -23.86 -16.01
CA GLY A 125 10.11 -25.11 -15.55
C GLY A 125 10.59 -26.34 -16.34
N GLU A 126 10.97 -26.15 -17.60
CA GLU A 126 11.54 -27.20 -18.46
C GLU A 126 13.02 -27.49 -18.16
N VAL A 127 13.70 -26.58 -17.46
CA VAL A 127 15.06 -26.82 -16.98
C VAL A 127 15.01 -27.93 -15.94
N GLY A 128 15.59 -29.08 -16.28
CA GLY A 128 15.58 -30.28 -15.45
C GLY A 128 15.96 -30.00 -14.00
N GLN A 129 15.18 -30.55 -13.07
CA GLN A 129 15.42 -30.37 -11.65
C GLN A 129 16.84 -30.81 -11.30
N VAL A 130 17.60 -29.89 -10.69
CA VAL A 130 18.94 -30.21 -10.20
C VAL A 130 18.78 -31.18 -9.04
N ALA A 131 19.47 -32.31 -9.11
CA ALA A 131 19.52 -33.26 -8.00
C ALA A 131 19.99 -32.53 -6.73
N VAL A 132 19.13 -32.55 -5.71
CA VAL A 132 19.44 -31.94 -4.42
C VAL A 132 20.65 -32.69 -3.84
N PRO A 133 21.75 -32.00 -3.48
CA PRO A 133 22.91 -32.65 -2.88
C PRO A 133 22.52 -33.47 -1.66
N GLU A 134 23.05 -34.69 -1.57
CA GLU A 134 22.89 -35.53 -0.39
C GLU A 134 23.35 -34.76 0.86
N ALA A 135 22.60 -34.91 1.96
CA ALA A 135 22.74 -34.15 3.20
C ALA A 135 22.37 -32.65 3.17
N LEU A 136 21.93 -32.05 2.05
CA LEU A 136 21.41 -30.65 2.09
C LEU A 136 20.21 -30.54 3.03
N HIS A 137 19.28 -31.49 2.94
CA HIS A 137 18.09 -31.54 3.78
C HIS A 137 18.46 -31.58 5.28
N GLU A 138 19.38 -32.47 5.66
CA GLU A 138 19.87 -32.55 7.04
C GLU A 138 20.57 -31.28 7.49
N ARG A 139 21.37 -30.65 6.63
CA ARG A 139 22.06 -29.40 6.95
C ARG A 139 21.08 -28.26 7.20
N ILE A 140 20.01 -28.16 6.40
CA ILE A 140 18.95 -27.17 6.58
C ILE A 140 18.19 -27.43 7.89
N LEU A 141 17.80 -28.68 8.15
CA LEU A 141 17.15 -29.06 9.41
C LEU A 141 18.03 -28.76 10.61
N ARG A 142 19.33 -29.07 10.54
CA ARG A 142 20.27 -28.79 11.64
C ARG A 142 20.44 -27.28 11.87
N ALA A 143 20.57 -26.48 10.81
CA ALA A 143 20.73 -25.03 10.92
C ALA A 143 19.46 -24.33 11.44
N THR A 144 18.27 -24.79 11.03
CA THR A 144 16.99 -24.21 11.48
C THR A 144 16.60 -24.68 12.88
N SER A 145 16.85 -25.95 13.22
CA SER A 145 16.64 -26.48 14.57
C SER A 145 17.58 -25.84 15.59
N SER A 146 18.84 -25.56 15.24
CA SER A 146 19.75 -24.83 16.14
C SER A 146 19.28 -23.40 16.39
N LEU A 147 18.77 -22.69 15.37
CA LEU A 147 18.15 -21.36 15.54
C LEU A 147 16.92 -21.41 16.47
N GLN A 148 16.05 -22.40 16.30
CA GLN A 148 14.90 -22.58 17.20
C GLN A 148 15.32 -22.93 18.64
N VAL A 149 16.36 -23.76 18.80
CA VAL A 149 16.92 -24.10 20.11
C VAL A 149 17.57 -22.87 20.74
N ASP A 150 18.31 -22.05 20.01
CA ASP A 150 18.93 -20.82 20.55
C ASP A 150 17.87 -19.80 20.99
N LEU A 151 16.79 -19.64 20.22
CA LEU A 151 15.64 -18.83 20.65
C LEU A 151 14.96 -19.40 21.91
N ARG A 152 14.83 -20.72 22.04
CA ARG A 152 14.25 -21.37 23.25
C ARG A 152 15.21 -21.36 24.45
N ARG A 153 16.52 -21.49 24.23
CA ARG A 153 17.58 -21.62 25.24
C ARG A 153 18.01 -20.28 25.79
N ASN A 154 17.72 -19.18 25.09
CA ASN A 154 18.03 -17.85 25.58
C ASN A 154 17.19 -17.52 26.83
N ARG A 155 17.74 -17.86 28.00
CA ARG A 155 17.22 -17.53 29.34
C ARG A 155 16.92 -16.03 29.45
N TRP A 156 17.66 -15.20 28.74
CA TRP A 156 17.43 -13.76 28.66
C TRP A 156 16.14 -13.37 27.94
N TRP A 157 15.61 -14.17 27.01
CA TRP A 157 14.29 -13.90 26.41
C TRP A 157 13.16 -14.23 27.39
N ARG A 158 13.28 -15.33 28.14
CA ARG A 158 12.37 -15.66 29.27
C ARG A 158 12.45 -14.62 30.39
N TRP A 159 13.66 -14.19 30.76
CA TRP A 159 13.87 -13.10 31.73
C TRP A 159 13.36 -11.77 31.18
N ARG A 160 13.63 -11.37 29.93
CA ARG A 160 13.05 -10.14 29.34
C ARG A 160 11.53 -10.20 29.24
N ARG A 161 10.92 -11.36 29.02
CA ARG A 161 9.46 -11.52 29.00
C ARG A 161 8.86 -11.47 30.41
N GLN A 162 9.54 -12.01 31.42
CA GLN A 162 9.17 -11.86 32.84
C GLN A 162 9.39 -10.42 33.33
N TRP A 163 10.46 -9.75 32.90
CA TRP A 163 10.76 -8.33 33.18
C TRP A 163 9.83 -7.39 32.41
N ALA A 164 9.42 -7.73 31.19
CA ALA A 164 8.38 -7.03 30.45
C ALA A 164 7.02 -7.26 31.10
N ALA A 165 6.73 -8.47 31.59
CA ALA A 165 5.55 -8.73 32.42
C ALA A 165 5.64 -8.07 33.80
N TRP A 166 6.82 -7.75 34.33
CA TRP A 166 6.99 -6.90 35.53
C TRP A 166 6.82 -5.41 35.20
N ARG A 167 7.33 -4.93 34.06
CA ARG A 167 7.15 -3.54 33.58
C ARG A 167 5.72 -3.23 33.12
N LEU A 168 5.06 -4.17 32.44
CA LEU A 168 3.64 -4.08 32.06
C LEU A 168 2.71 -4.54 33.19
N GLY A 169 3.17 -5.45 34.05
CA GLY A 169 2.43 -5.92 35.21
C GLY A 169 2.41 -4.93 36.36
N TRP A 170 3.34 -3.98 36.46
CA TRP A 170 3.15 -2.83 37.36
C TRP A 170 2.03 -1.92 36.87
N HIS A 171 1.79 -1.82 35.56
CA HIS A 171 0.64 -1.08 35.02
C HIS A 171 -0.70 -1.82 35.13
N LEU A 172 -0.70 -3.16 35.27
CA LEU A 172 -1.91 -3.95 35.56
C LEU A 172 -2.06 -4.36 37.04
N ALA A 173 -1.06 -4.12 37.88
CA ALA A 173 -1.09 -4.37 39.33
C ALA A 173 -1.46 -3.13 40.16
N LEU A 174 -1.79 -2.00 39.51
CA LEU A 174 -2.79 -1.12 40.11
C LEU A 174 -4.12 -1.85 40.04
N ARG A 175 -4.47 -2.55 41.13
CA ARG A 175 -5.86 -2.66 41.55
C ARG A 175 -6.50 -1.31 41.22
N THR A 176 -7.43 -1.28 40.27
CA THR A 176 -8.29 -0.12 40.11
C THR A 176 -8.87 0.15 41.51
N PRO A 177 -8.53 1.28 42.17
CA PRO A 177 -9.30 1.63 43.35
C PRO A 177 -10.74 1.70 42.84
N ALA A 178 -11.64 0.98 43.49
CA ALA A 178 -13.06 1.05 43.18
C ALA A 178 -13.55 2.46 43.55
N LEU A 179 -13.20 3.45 42.72
CA LEU A 179 -13.70 4.79 42.82
C LEU A 179 -15.18 4.71 42.47
N PRO A 180 -16.07 5.23 43.33
CA PRO A 180 -17.49 5.18 43.05
C PRO A 180 -17.78 5.92 41.74
N ARG A 181 -18.72 5.40 40.95
CA ARG A 181 -18.99 5.81 39.55
C ARG A 181 -19.11 7.33 39.36
N TRP A 182 -19.57 8.05 40.38
CA TRP A 182 -19.70 9.52 40.36
C TRP A 182 -18.35 10.25 40.28
N ALA A 183 -17.29 9.75 40.93
CA ALA A 183 -15.96 10.38 40.88
C ALA A 183 -15.33 10.25 39.48
N MET A 184 -15.57 9.12 38.80
CA MET A 184 -15.09 8.88 37.45
C MET A 184 -15.82 9.77 36.43
N ALA A 185 -17.12 10.01 36.62
CA ALA A 185 -17.91 10.92 35.80
C ALA A 185 -17.44 12.38 35.94
N MET A 186 -17.13 12.83 37.17
CA MET A 186 -16.62 14.19 37.41
C MET A 186 -15.26 14.45 36.74
N ILE A 187 -14.36 13.46 36.77
CA ILE A 187 -13.05 13.55 36.09
C ILE A 187 -13.24 13.61 34.57
N LEU A 188 -14.15 12.80 34.02
CA LEU A 188 -14.44 12.82 32.58
C LEU A 188 -15.01 14.17 32.14
N CYS A 189 -15.97 14.73 32.91
CA CYS A 189 -16.56 16.04 32.65
C CYS A 189 -15.55 17.19 32.77
N LEU A 190 -14.64 17.14 33.75
CA LEU A 190 -13.57 18.13 33.89
C LEU A 190 -12.56 18.03 32.73
N ALA A 191 -12.22 16.81 32.29
CA ALA A 191 -11.33 16.60 31.16
C ALA A 191 -11.95 17.09 29.84
N THR A 192 -13.24 16.80 29.59
CA THR A 192 -13.93 17.31 28.40
C THR A 192 -14.11 18.83 28.43
N SER A 193 -14.34 19.41 29.60
CA SER A 193 -14.45 20.88 29.77
C SER A 193 -13.10 21.58 29.58
N GLY A 194 -12.01 20.96 30.04
CA GLY A 194 -10.64 21.46 29.82
C GLY A 194 -10.22 21.43 28.35
N VAL A 195 -10.65 20.41 27.58
CA VAL A 195 -10.38 20.32 26.13
C VAL A 195 -11.13 21.39 25.33
N VAL A 196 -12.31 21.81 25.79
CA VAL A 196 -13.07 22.91 25.19
C VAL A 196 -12.46 24.28 25.53
N LEU A 197 -11.95 24.46 26.75
CA LEU A 197 -11.27 25.70 27.17
C LEU A 197 -9.88 25.87 26.52
N LEU A 198 -9.18 24.76 26.22
CA LEU A 198 -7.85 24.78 25.58
C LEU A 198 -7.89 24.85 24.04
N ASN A 199 -9.08 24.82 23.41
CA ASN A 199 -9.27 24.96 21.95
C ASN A 199 -9.77 26.34 21.51
N LEU A 200 -9.66 27.37 22.36
CA LEU A 200 -9.72 28.77 21.91
C LEU A 200 -8.38 29.13 21.27
N PRO A 201 -8.35 29.61 20.00
CA PRO A 201 -7.12 29.76 19.24
C PRO A 201 -6.38 31.02 19.69
N ALA A 202 -5.56 30.90 20.73
CA ALA A 202 -4.51 31.86 21.02
C ALA A 202 -3.20 31.33 20.43
N SER A 203 -2.78 31.97 19.35
CA SER A 203 -1.47 31.91 18.71
C SER A 203 -0.37 31.32 19.62
N ARG A 204 0.24 30.19 19.23
CA ARG A 204 1.57 29.85 19.73
C ARG A 204 2.33 28.89 18.82
N SER A 205 3.53 29.37 18.53
CA SER A 205 4.69 28.73 17.96
C SER A 205 5.21 27.55 18.80
N GLU A 206 5.75 26.57 18.07
CA GLU A 206 6.93 25.76 18.36
C GLU A 206 6.90 24.60 19.39
N ILE A 207 7.26 23.44 18.83
CA ILE A 207 7.93 22.24 19.38
C ILE A 207 7.06 21.28 20.21
N ALA A 208 6.46 20.31 19.50
CA ALA A 208 5.87 19.10 20.07
C ALA A 208 6.85 17.90 20.00
N PRO A 209 6.98 17.07 21.07
CA PRO A 209 7.79 15.86 21.03
C PRO A 209 7.15 14.75 20.18
N ARG A 210 7.99 14.01 19.44
CA ARG A 210 7.58 13.00 18.45
C ARG A 210 6.64 11.93 19.05
N PRO A 211 5.48 11.66 18.42
CA PRO A 211 4.53 10.65 18.90
C PRO A 211 5.08 9.21 18.71
N PRO A 212 4.63 8.25 19.53
CA PRO A 212 5.08 6.85 19.50
C PRO A 212 4.85 6.15 18.14
N ILE A 213 3.94 6.67 17.32
CA ILE A 213 3.68 6.21 15.95
C ILE A 213 4.92 6.43 15.05
N ALA A 214 5.69 7.51 15.26
CA ALA A 214 6.93 7.75 14.51
C ALA A 214 7.99 6.66 14.74
N ARG A 215 8.02 6.05 15.95
CA ARG A 215 8.96 4.95 16.25
C ARG A 215 8.60 3.63 15.56
N LEU A 216 7.33 3.45 15.20
CA LEU A 216 6.89 2.31 14.40
C LEU A 216 7.34 2.47 12.95
N PHE A 217 7.20 3.69 12.39
CA PHE A 217 7.70 4.00 11.05
C PHE A 217 9.22 3.86 10.94
N ASP A 218 10.00 4.31 11.93
CA ASP A 218 11.46 4.10 11.95
C ASP A 218 11.85 2.61 11.99
N ARG A 219 11.08 1.78 12.70
CA ARG A 219 11.35 0.33 12.77
C ARG A 219 11.00 -0.37 11.45
N VAL A 220 9.96 0.07 10.75
CA VAL A 220 9.59 -0.43 9.41
C VAL A 220 10.62 0.03 8.37
N ALA A 221 11.11 1.26 8.44
CA ALA A 221 12.21 1.75 7.60
C ALA A 221 13.51 0.95 7.81
N GLY A 222 13.80 0.54 9.05
CA GLY A 222 14.92 -0.35 9.37
C GLY A 222 14.81 -1.75 8.74
N VAL A 223 13.60 -2.28 8.57
CA VAL A 223 13.37 -3.57 7.89
C VAL A 223 13.55 -3.43 6.38
N ARG A 224 13.07 -2.33 5.79
CA ARG A 224 13.24 -2.04 4.34
C ARG A 224 14.71 -1.91 3.95
N THR A 225 15.49 -1.13 4.70
CA THR A 225 16.95 -0.98 4.50
C THR A 225 17.73 -2.28 4.79
N GLY A 226 17.17 -3.20 5.57
CA GLY A 226 17.69 -4.56 5.75
C GLY A 226 17.44 -5.45 4.53
N GLY A 227 16.26 -5.33 3.92
CA GLY A 227 15.89 -6.00 2.67
C GLY A 227 16.78 -5.56 1.50
N GLU A 228 16.97 -4.24 1.33
CA GLU A 228 17.83 -3.68 0.27
C GLU A 228 19.27 -4.19 0.36
N ARG A 229 19.85 -4.25 1.56
CA ARG A 229 21.19 -4.84 1.78
C ARG A 229 21.26 -6.32 1.46
N MET A 230 20.17 -7.06 1.67
CA MET A 230 20.12 -8.49 1.36
C MET A 230 20.02 -8.73 -0.15
N VAL A 231 19.26 -7.89 -0.86
CA VAL A 231 19.21 -7.89 -2.33
C VAL A 231 20.57 -7.57 -2.92
N GLU A 232 21.25 -6.52 -2.45
CA GLU A 232 22.60 -6.14 -2.92
C GLU A 232 23.64 -7.25 -2.65
N HIS A 233 23.48 -8.01 -1.56
CA HIS A 233 24.33 -9.16 -1.26
C HIS A 233 24.05 -10.35 -2.20
N LEU A 234 22.80 -10.56 -2.60
CA LEU A 234 22.41 -11.59 -3.57
C LEU A 234 22.88 -11.25 -4.98
N GLU A 235 22.80 -9.97 -5.38
CA GLU A 235 23.32 -9.50 -6.67
C GLU A 235 24.84 -9.64 -6.77
N ARG A 236 25.58 -9.29 -5.72
CA ARG A 236 27.04 -9.54 -5.66
C ARG A 236 27.38 -11.02 -5.75
N TRP A 237 26.62 -11.86 -5.05
CA TRP A 237 26.82 -13.31 -5.13
C TRP A 237 26.53 -13.85 -6.53
N ARG A 238 25.46 -13.37 -7.19
CA ARG A 238 25.14 -13.68 -8.58
C ARG A 238 26.25 -13.26 -9.54
N ALA A 239 26.84 -12.08 -9.37
CA ALA A 239 27.96 -11.60 -10.18
C ALA A 239 29.19 -12.52 -10.02
N HIS A 240 29.57 -12.85 -8.78
CA HIS A 240 30.66 -13.79 -8.52
C HIS A 240 30.41 -15.19 -9.10
N ALA A 241 29.17 -15.69 -9.01
CA ALA A 241 28.81 -16.97 -9.61
C ALA A 241 28.90 -16.93 -11.15
N SER A 242 28.48 -15.83 -11.77
CA SER A 242 28.61 -15.61 -13.22
C SER A 242 30.08 -15.60 -13.66
N ASP A 243 30.93 -14.86 -12.98
CA ASP A 243 32.37 -14.78 -13.28
C ASP A 243 33.04 -16.15 -13.14
N PHE A 244 32.72 -16.88 -12.07
CA PHE A 244 33.21 -18.23 -11.86
C PHE A 244 32.80 -19.18 -13.00
N LEU A 245 31.55 -19.10 -13.46
CA LEU A 245 31.05 -19.89 -14.59
C LEU A 245 31.68 -19.49 -15.94
N GLN A 246 32.07 -18.23 -16.12
CA GLN A 246 32.80 -17.77 -17.31
C GLN A 246 34.23 -18.29 -17.33
N VAL A 247 34.94 -18.24 -16.19
CA VAL A 247 36.28 -18.81 -16.05
C VAL A 247 36.27 -20.32 -16.31
N PHE A 248 35.28 -21.05 -15.80
CA PHE A 248 35.11 -22.47 -16.09
C PHE A 248 34.83 -22.76 -17.57
N ARG A 249 34.05 -21.91 -18.25
CA ARG A 249 33.80 -22.04 -19.70
C ARG A 249 35.06 -21.77 -20.53
N LEU A 250 35.89 -20.80 -20.14
CA LEU A 250 37.15 -20.49 -20.80
C LEU A 250 38.20 -21.59 -20.57
N GLY A 251 38.28 -22.13 -19.35
CA GLY A 251 39.15 -23.27 -19.03
C GLY A 251 38.79 -24.56 -19.77
N ARG A 252 37.50 -24.77 -20.08
CA ARG A 252 37.07 -25.89 -20.94
C ARG A 252 37.46 -25.71 -22.41
N ARG A 253 37.51 -24.47 -22.92
CA ARG A 253 37.89 -24.18 -24.31
C ARG A 253 39.39 -24.31 -24.56
N SER A 254 40.25 -24.08 -23.56
CA SER A 254 41.71 -24.23 -23.73
C SER A 254 42.19 -25.69 -23.73
N VAL A 255 41.42 -26.62 -23.15
CA VAL A 255 41.72 -28.07 -23.17
C VAL A 255 41.34 -28.72 -24.51
N THR A 256 40.46 -28.09 -25.30
CA THR A 256 40.03 -28.58 -26.61
C THR A 256 40.63 -27.75 -27.76
N SER A 257 41.96 -27.73 -27.89
CA SER A 257 42.62 -27.24 -29.12
C SER A 257 43.07 -28.44 -29.97
N PRO A 258 42.61 -28.60 -31.23
CA PRO A 258 42.98 -29.74 -32.07
C PRO A 258 44.42 -29.60 -32.63
N ALA A 259 45.12 -30.73 -32.68
CA ALA A 259 46.50 -30.89 -33.14
C ALA A 259 46.75 -30.36 -34.58
N PRO A 260 47.97 -29.90 -34.91
CA PRO A 260 48.26 -29.26 -36.19
C PRO A 260 48.25 -30.24 -37.36
N ALA A 261 47.61 -29.83 -38.46
CA ALA A 261 47.49 -30.59 -39.70
C ALA A 261 48.85 -30.79 -40.40
N LYS A 262 49.13 -32.03 -40.79
CA LYS A 262 50.26 -32.43 -41.65
C LYS A 262 50.14 -31.77 -43.03
N LYS A 263 51.23 -31.12 -43.46
CA LYS A 263 51.44 -30.68 -44.86
C LYS A 263 51.68 -31.89 -45.77
N PRO A 264 51.15 -31.91 -47.00
CA PRO A 264 51.66 -32.78 -48.05
C PRO A 264 52.72 -32.06 -48.89
N SER A 265 53.74 -32.80 -49.29
CA SER A 265 54.78 -32.45 -50.26
C SER A 265 55.22 -33.72 -50.97
N PRO A 266 55.78 -33.67 -52.20
CA PRO A 266 55.69 -32.64 -53.24
C PRO A 266 54.70 -33.00 -54.36
#